data_AF-A0A2M7NGM9-F1
#
_entry.id   AF-A0A2M7NGM9-F1
#
_cell.length_a   1.000
_cell.length_b   1.000
_cell.length_c   1.000
_cell.angle_alpha   90.00
_cell.angle_beta   90.00
_cell.angle_gamma   90.00
#
_symmetry.space_group_name_H-M   'P 1'
#
loop_
_entity.id
_entity.type
_entity.pdbx_description
1 polymer ?
#
loop_
_entity_poly.entity_id
_entity_poly.type
_entity_poly.pdbx_seq_one_letter_code
_entity_poly.pdbx_strand_id
1 'polypeptide(L)' 'MTISQIINEVHQFSVSERIQLVDFILKSIWKETQPTTTISEAAKMLLWDYENDEELTAFTTLDYENFYETK' A
#
# COMPACT_ATOMS: atom_id res chain seq x y z
N MET A 1 27.94 -12.64 -9.66
CA MET A 1 28.27 -11.20 -9.71
C MET A 1 28.39 -10.72 -8.28
N THR A 2 29.56 -10.22 -7.87
CA THR A 2 29.77 -9.72 -6.50
C THR A 2 29.56 -8.20 -6.48
N ILE A 3 29.19 -7.63 -5.32
CA ILE A 3 28.98 -6.18 -5.17
C ILE A 3 30.23 -5.40 -5.63
N SER A 4 31.42 -5.93 -5.37
CA SER A 4 32.69 -5.34 -5.82
C SER A 4 32.82 -5.24 -7.33
N GLN A 5 32.28 -6.21 -8.09
CA GLN A 5 32.26 -6.14 -9.56
C GLN A 5 31.31 -5.04 -10.04
N ILE A 6 30.13 -4.92 -9.41
CA ILE A 6 29.13 -3.88 -9.72
C ILE A 6 29.73 -2.49 -9.49
N ILE A 7 30.39 -2.28 -8.35
CA ILE A 7 31.00 -0.98 -8.02
C ILE A 7 32.04 -0.59 -9.08
N ASN A 8 32.86 -1.54 -9.54
CA ASN A 8 33.87 -1.27 -10.58
C ASN A 8 33.24 -0.89 -11.93
N GLU A 9 32.11 -1.51 -12.29
CA GLU A 9 31.36 -1.17 -13.50
C GLU A 9 30.69 0.21 -13.38
N VAL A 10 30.06 0.49 -12.23
CA VAL A 10 29.40 1.77 -11.92
C VAL A 10 30.39 2.93 -11.89
N HIS A 11 31.67 2.69 -11.56
CA HIS A 11 32.71 3.71 -11.65
C HIS A 11 33.02 4.15 -13.08
N GLN A 12 32.71 3.34 -14.10
CA GLN A 12 32.88 3.71 -15.51
C GLN A 12 31.78 4.67 -16.00
N PHE A 13 30.72 4.85 -15.21
CA PHE A 13 29.60 5.71 -15.57
C PHE A 13 29.92 7.17 -15.28
N SER A 14 29.34 8.06 -16.10
CA SER A 14 29.30 9.48 -15.81
C SER A 14 28.61 9.74 -14.46
N VAL A 15 28.85 10.90 -13.88
CA VAL A 15 28.19 11.29 -12.60
C VAL A 15 26.66 11.29 -12.76
N SER A 16 26.15 11.71 -13.92
CA SER A 16 24.71 11.72 -14.21
C SER A 16 24.10 10.31 -14.21
N GLU A 17 24.76 9.36 -14.86
CA GLU A 17 24.30 7.95 -14.90
C GLU A 17 24.35 7.31 -13.52
N ARG A 18 25.36 7.63 -12.70
CA ARG A 18 25.42 7.17 -11.30
C ARG A 18 24.26 7.73 -10.47
N ILE A 19 23.89 8.99 -10.66
CA ILE A 19 22.73 9.59 -9.99
C ILE A 19 21.43 8.89 -10.44
N GLN A 20 21.27 8.63 -11.73
CA GLN A 20 20.11 7.89 -12.25
C GLN A 20 20.02 6.47 -11.69
N LEU A 21 21.16 5.79 -11.56
CA LEU A 21 21.23 4.47 -10.96
C LEU A 21 20.79 4.49 -9.49
N VAL A 22 21.22 5.50 -8.72
CA VAL A 22 20.79 5.66 -7.32
C VAL A 22 19.28 5.86 -7.23
N ASP A 23 18.69 6.72 -8.08
CA ASP A 23 17.24 6.92 -8.14
C ASP A 23 16.49 5.62 -8.50
N PHE A 24 16.99 4.88 -9.48
CA PHE A 24 16.43 3.59 -9.87
C PHE A 24 16.46 2.57 -8.72
N ILE A 25 17.61 2.43 -8.04
CA ILE A 25 17.77 1.50 -6.91
C ILE A 25 16.80 1.87 -5.78
N LEU A 26 16.75 3.15 -5.41
CA LEU A 26 15.82 3.62 -4.37
C LEU A 26 14.38 3.28 -4.75
N LYS A 27 13.93 3.61 -5.96
CA LYS A 27 12.58 3.29 -6.44
C LYS A 27 12.28 1.79 -6.44
N SER A 28 13.25 0.94 -6.77
CA SER A 28 13.09 -0.52 -6.72
C SER A 28 12.83 -0.99 -5.29
N ILE A 29 13.65 -0.53 -4.34
CA ILE A 29 13.49 -0.86 -2.92
C ILE A 29 12.11 -0.41 -2.42
N TRP A 30 11.71 0.83 -2.72
CA TRP A 30 10.37 1.32 -2.35
C TRP A 30 9.26 0.44 -2.92
N LYS A 31 9.37 0.00 -4.16
CA LYS A 31 8.37 -0.88 -4.80
C LYS A 31 8.30 -2.26 -4.14
N GLU A 32 9.42 -2.81 -3.70
CA GLU A 32 9.46 -4.08 -2.96
C GLU A 32 8.83 -3.96 -1.56
N THR A 33 8.89 -2.76 -0.95
CA THR A 33 8.29 -2.50 0.37
C THR A 33 6.81 -2.13 0.32
N GLN A 34 6.28 -1.77 -0.84
CA GLN A 34 4.86 -1.44 -0.97
C GLN A 34 4.01 -2.73 -0.89
N PRO A 35 2.87 -2.70 -0.18
CA PRO A 35 1.91 -3.80 -0.24
C PRO A 35 1.58 -4.08 -1.71
N THR A 36 1.74 -5.32 -2.15
CA THR A 36 1.32 -5.74 -3.49
C THR A 36 -0.20 -5.64 -3.66
N THR A 37 -0.91 -5.57 -2.53
CA THR A 37 -2.34 -5.38 -2.45
C THR A 37 -2.72 -4.04 -3.05
N THR A 38 -3.35 -4.09 -4.21
CA THR A 38 -3.93 -2.91 -4.83
C THR A 38 -5.02 -2.32 -3.94
N ILE A 39 -5.32 -1.03 -4.12
CA ILE A 39 -6.45 -0.39 -3.42
C ILE A 39 -7.76 -1.16 -3.65
N SER A 40 -7.93 -1.76 -4.83
CA SER A 40 -9.11 -2.58 -5.14
C SER A 40 -9.19 -3.84 -4.27
N GLU A 41 -8.07 -4.54 -4.07
CA GLU A 41 -8.02 -5.74 -3.23
C GLU A 41 -8.19 -5.38 -1.76
N ALA A 42 -7.57 -4.29 -1.30
CA ALA A 42 -7.75 -3.78 0.06
C ALA A 42 -9.21 -3.40 0.32
N ALA A 43 -9.88 -2.75 -0.64
CA ALA A 43 -11.30 -2.42 -0.55
C ALA A 43 -12.18 -3.67 -0.51
N LYS A 44 -11.85 -4.72 -1.27
CA LYS A 44 -12.58 -6.01 -1.22
C LYS A 44 -12.43 -6.70 0.13
N MET A 45 -11.23 -6.67 0.72
CA MET A 45 -11.01 -7.19 2.07
C MET A 45 -11.86 -6.45 3.09
N LEU A 46 -11.85 -5.11 3.03
CA LEU A 46 -12.60 -4.26 3.95
C LEU A 46 -14.12 -4.39 3.78
N LEU A 47 -14.60 -4.61 2.53
CA LEU A 47 -16.01 -4.90 2.26
C LEU A 47 -16.44 -6.22 2.91
N TRP A 48 -15.61 -7.26 2.81
CA TRP A 48 -15.92 -8.55 3.44
C TRP A 48 -16.03 -8.41 4.96
N ASP A 49 -15.13 -7.66 5.61
CA ASP A 49 -15.22 -7.39 7.05
C ASP A 49 -16.52 -6.65 7.37
N TYR A 50 -16.86 -5.59 6.62
CA TYR A 50 -18.09 -4.82 6.84
C TYR A 50 -19.38 -5.64 6.66
N GLU A 51 -19.39 -6.63 5.76
CA GLU A 51 -20.53 -7.52 5.52
C GLU A 51 -20.70 -8.60 6.59
N ASN A 52 -19.63 -8.98 7.30
CA ASN A 52 -19.62 -10.15 8.19
C ASN A 52 -19.36 -9.81 9.67
N ASP A 53 -18.95 -8.58 9.99
CA ASP A 53 -18.76 -8.10 11.36
C ASP A 53 -19.89 -7.14 11.75
N GLU A 54 -20.80 -7.62 12.60
CA GLU A 54 -21.92 -6.84 13.11
C GLU A 54 -21.48 -5.62 13.95
N GLU A 55 -20.27 -5.64 14.55
CA GLU A 55 -19.77 -4.46 15.28
C GLU A 55 -19.48 -3.28 14.35
N LEU A 56 -19.09 -3.55 13.09
CA LEU A 56 -18.80 -2.51 12.10
C LEU A 56 -20.07 -1.84 11.56
N THR A 57 -21.25 -2.46 11.75
CA THR A 57 -22.54 -1.94 11.29
C THR A 57 -23.52 -1.61 12.42
N ALA A 58 -23.09 -1.74 13.68
CA ALA A 58 -23.93 -1.57 14.87
C ALA A 58 -24.71 -0.24 14.89
N PHE A 59 -24.10 0.86 14.45
CA PHE A 59 -24.76 2.17 14.39
C PHE A 59 -25.73 2.29 13.21
N THR A 60 -25.43 1.68 12.07
CA THR A 60 -26.32 1.64 10.90
C THR A 60 -27.62 0.90 11.23
N THR A 61 -27.55 -0.13 12.08
CA THR A 61 -28.74 -0.85 12.56
C THR A 61 -29.69 0.07 13.32
N LEU A 62 -29.18 1.05 14.06
CA LEU A 62 -29.99 2.03 14.80
C LEU A 62 -30.78 2.96 13.88
N ASP A 63 -30.28 3.22 12.66
CA ASP A 63 -31.00 4.06 11.67
C ASP A 63 -32.33 3.42 11.22
N TYR A 64 -32.46 2.10 11.34
CA TYR A 64 -33.67 1.36 11.01
C TYR A 64 -34.61 1.19 12.20
N GLU A 65 -34.21 1.58 13.41
CA GLU A 65 -35.09 1.59 14.56
C GLU A 65 -36.10 2.74 14.44
N ASN A 66 -37.38 2.44 14.65
CA ASN A 66 -38.41 3.48 14.70
C ASN A 66 -38.19 4.34 15.95
N PHE A 67 -37.68 5.55 15.75
CA PHE A 67 -37.56 6.55 16.82
C PHE A 67 -38.94 6.84 17.41
N TYR A 68 -39.13 6.49 18.69
CA TYR A 68 -40.27 6.95 19.47
C TYR A 68 -39.99 8.39 19.93
N GLU A 69 -40.36 9.38 19.11
CA GLU A 69 -40.53 10.74 19.63
C GLU A 69 -41.72 10.74 20.61
N THR A 70 -41.41 10.82 21.90
CA THR A 70 -42.44 11.00 22.93
C THR A 70 -42.87 12.47 22.87
N LYS A 71 -44.14 12.71 22.51
CA LYS A 71 -44.75 14.05 22.43
C LYS A 71 -44.80 14.75 23.77
#